data_AF-A0AAN6FYF0-F1
#
_entry.id   AF-A0AAN6FYF0-F1
#
_cell.length_a   1.000
_cell.length_b   1.000
_cell.length_c   1.000
_cell.angle_alpha   90.00
_cell.angle_beta   90.00
_cell.angle_gamma   90.00
#
_symmetry.space_group_name_H-M   'P 1'
#
loop_
_entity.id
_entity.type
_entity.pdbx_description
1 polymer ?
#
loop_
_entity_poly.entity_id
_entity_poly.type
_entity_poly.pdbx_seq_one_letter_code
_entity_poly.pdbx_strand_id
1 'polypeptide(L)'
;MLSYWIDLGFSFLDPSDVSWRFPIAFQILLAVFIVCCELHRQLTSSNNHTNNFPVIPGLPESPRWLILKGREARALEVMAALSDLPEDDPAVLDEFKAVKDTVFEMAQGSFSDSFRTNRNRNLHRTILAYVNQMFQQISGINIITYYAATIFHNNIGMSAFMSRLLAALNGTEYFIASWVAIFTIEKFGRRKLMLFGAAGQALSMAVLAGTTSVPGNAPLGIIAAVFLFVFNSFFAVGWLGMTWLYPAEITPLDIRAPANAISTTANWIFNFMVVMVTPVAFNAIQWKTYLVFAAINAFMVPCVYFFFPETAYRSLEEMDEIFHQAKGLRGALTVVKIAREQPHRYGKNGELLIAWEDTEDARDVERRRSSIVPHGAAGATEKFDGSTFENGGEKREHM
;
A
#
# COMPACT_ATOMS: atom_id res chain seq x y z
N MET A 1 16.22 8.17 9.96
CA MET A 1 17.13 9.34 9.84
C MET A 1 17.21 10.10 11.17
N LEU A 2 16.16 10.81 11.60
CA LEU A 2 16.21 11.69 12.79
C LEU A 2 16.68 10.99 14.07
N SER A 3 16.16 9.78 14.35
CA SER A 3 16.57 8.99 15.53
C SER A 3 18.07 8.74 15.59
N TYR A 4 18.69 8.25 14.51
CA TYR A 4 20.14 7.98 14.50
C TYR A 4 21.01 9.22 14.69
N TRP A 5 20.57 10.38 14.17
CA TRP A 5 21.30 11.63 14.37
C TRP A 5 21.19 12.13 15.81
N ILE A 6 20.01 11.98 16.42
CA ILE A 6 19.81 12.26 17.83
C ILE A 6 20.68 11.31 18.67
N ASP A 7 20.67 10.01 18.40
CA ASP A 7 21.49 9.03 19.11
C ASP A 7 23.00 9.30 18.97
N LEU A 8 23.44 9.74 17.79
CA LEU A 8 24.83 10.18 17.58
C LEU A 8 25.16 11.43 18.38
N GLY A 9 24.32 12.47 18.33
CA GLY A 9 24.54 13.71 19.07
C GLY A 9 24.57 13.51 20.58
N PHE A 10 23.68 12.65 21.10
CA PHE A 10 23.60 12.34 22.52
C PHE A 10 24.65 11.32 22.97
N SER A 11 25.32 10.61 22.06
CA SER A 11 26.43 9.70 22.39
C SER A 11 27.62 10.38 23.05
N PHE A 12 27.83 11.67 22.79
CA PHE A 12 28.90 12.46 23.42
C PHE A 12 28.64 12.77 24.90
N LEU A 13 27.41 12.54 25.37
CA LEU A 13 27.01 12.77 26.76
C LEU A 13 27.19 11.52 27.64
N ASP A 14 27.61 10.38 27.09
CA ASP A 14 27.91 9.18 27.89
C ASP A 14 28.98 9.50 28.96
N PRO A 15 28.79 9.11 30.24
CA PRO A 15 27.81 8.16 30.76
C PRO A 15 26.52 8.78 31.34
N SER A 16 26.19 10.04 31.02
CA SER A 16 25.00 10.71 31.54
C SER A 16 23.72 9.98 31.14
N ASP A 17 22.79 9.80 32.08
CA ASP A 17 21.45 9.23 31.84
C ASP A 17 20.64 9.98 30.77
N VAL A 18 21.01 11.22 30.48
CA VAL A 18 20.39 12.02 29.42
C VAL A 18 20.60 11.40 28.05
N SER A 19 21.70 10.65 27.83
CA SER A 19 22.09 10.13 26.52
C SER A 19 21.06 9.18 25.90
N TRP A 20 20.34 8.41 26.73
CA TRP A 20 19.31 7.48 26.26
C TRP A 20 17.88 7.94 26.58
N ARG A 21 17.67 8.75 27.64
CA ARG A 21 16.33 9.22 28.01
C ARG A 21 15.77 10.25 27.05
N PHE A 22 16.60 11.20 26.61
CA PHE A 22 16.15 12.27 25.74
C PHE A 22 15.72 11.78 24.34
N PRO A 23 16.47 10.91 23.64
CA PRO A 23 16.04 10.40 22.33
C PRO A 23 14.65 9.72 22.37
N ILE A 24 14.35 9.01 23.47
CA ILE A 24 13.05 8.39 23.70
C ILE A 24 11.98 9.47 23.97
N ALA A 25 12.25 10.39 24.91
CA ALA A 25 11.31 11.43 25.29
C ALA A 25 11.01 12.43 24.15
N PHE A 26 11.96 12.69 23.26
CA PHE A 26 11.82 13.61 22.13
C PHE A 26 10.64 13.23 21.21
N GLN A 27 10.32 11.94 21.11
CA GLN A 27 9.18 11.45 20.32
C GLN A 27 7.83 11.98 20.84
N ILE A 28 7.74 12.30 22.14
CA ILE A 28 6.54 12.86 22.76
C ILE A 28 6.22 14.24 22.17
N LEU A 29 7.22 15.02 21.73
CA LEU A 29 6.98 16.33 21.13
C LEU A 29 6.13 16.21 19.85
N LEU A 30 6.37 15.19 19.03
CA LEU A 30 5.58 14.94 17.83
C LEU A 30 4.14 14.53 18.17
N ALA A 31 3.97 13.71 19.22
CA ALA A 31 2.65 13.29 19.68
C ALA A 31 1.86 14.47 20.28
N VAL A 32 2.51 15.29 21.12
CA VAL A 32 1.93 16.51 21.69
C VAL A 32 1.56 17.49 20.59
N PHE A 33 2.40 17.67 19.58
CA PHE A 33 2.08 18.50 18.42
C PHE A 33 0.77 18.03 17.75
N ILE A 34 0.64 16.73 17.46
CA ILE A 34 -0.58 16.15 16.88
C ILE A 34 -1.80 16.37 17.77
N VAL A 35 -1.69 16.10 19.09
CA VAL A 35 -2.79 16.27 20.04
C VAL A 35 -3.18 17.74 20.18
N CYS A 36 -2.22 18.67 20.22
CA CYS A 36 -2.46 20.10 20.27
C CYS A 36 -3.15 20.59 18.99
N CYS A 37 -2.76 20.09 17.81
CA CYS A 37 -3.45 20.38 16.56
C CYS A 37 -4.90 19.88 16.58
N GLU A 38 -5.14 18.66 17.08
CA GLU A 38 -6.48 18.07 17.20
C GLU A 38 -7.35 18.81 18.23
N LEU A 39 -6.78 19.20 19.37
CA LEU A 39 -7.49 19.98 20.38
C LEU A 39 -7.83 21.39 19.87
N HIS A 40 -6.91 22.01 19.12
CA HIS A 40 -7.16 23.29 18.45
C HIS A 40 -8.30 23.16 17.42
N ARG A 41 -8.37 22.05 16.67
CA ARG A 41 -9.48 21.75 15.75
C ARG A 41 -10.83 21.69 16.48
N GLN A 42 -10.91 20.99 17.61
CA GLN A 42 -12.15 20.86 18.37
C GLN A 42 -12.63 22.20 18.94
N LEU A 43 -11.70 23.04 19.40
CA LEU A 43 -12.03 24.38 19.92
C LEU A 43 -12.46 25.35 18.80
N THR A 44 -11.83 25.30 17.62
CA THR A 44 -12.15 26.16 16.48
C THR A 44 -13.46 25.74 15.77
N SER A 45 -13.79 24.44 15.75
CA SER A 45 -15.04 23.92 15.15
C SER A 45 -16.32 24.33 15.88
N SER A 46 -16.22 24.85 17.12
CA SER A 46 -17.39 25.28 17.89
C SER A 46 -17.91 26.68 17.53
N ASN A 47 -17.15 27.47 16.78
CA ASN A 47 -17.55 28.82 16.35
C ASN A 47 -17.74 28.84 14.83
N ASN A 48 -18.95 29.17 14.40
CA ASN A 48 -19.44 29.17 13.03
C ASN A 48 -18.44 29.71 11.99
N HIS A 49 -18.47 29.03 10.83
CA HIS A 49 -18.16 29.47 9.46
C HIS A 49 -17.05 30.52 9.26
N THR A 50 -16.12 30.16 8.37
CA THR A 50 -15.07 30.95 7.71
C THR A 50 -13.68 30.98 8.38
N ASN A 51 -12.75 30.34 7.64
CA ASN A 51 -11.34 30.66 7.48
C ASN A 51 -10.48 30.78 8.75
N ASN A 52 -9.74 29.73 9.12
CA ASN A 52 -8.46 29.90 9.81
C ASN A 52 -7.50 28.70 9.62
N PHE A 53 -6.21 29.04 9.54
CA PHE A 53 -5.07 28.36 8.92
C PHE A 53 -4.12 27.69 9.95
N PRO A 54 -3.95 26.37 9.87
CA PRO A 54 -2.89 25.58 10.56
C PRO A 54 -2.32 24.38 9.77
N VAL A 55 -1.53 23.54 10.45
CA VAL A 55 -0.58 22.59 9.88
C VAL A 55 -0.83 21.14 10.38
N ILE A 56 -2.05 20.68 10.67
CA ILE A 56 -3.07 20.42 9.64
C ILE A 56 -4.49 20.53 10.20
N PRO A 57 -5.27 21.48 9.74
CA PRO A 57 -6.70 21.30 9.61
C PRO A 57 -7.11 21.71 8.20
N GLY A 58 -8.41 21.59 7.96
CA GLY A 58 -8.89 21.48 6.60
C GLY A 58 -8.57 20.11 6.03
N LEU A 59 -8.18 19.12 6.85
CA LEU A 59 -8.43 17.73 6.51
C LEU A 59 -9.85 17.41 6.97
N PRO A 60 -10.82 17.45 6.06
CA PRO A 60 -12.16 16.99 6.36
C PRO A 60 -12.13 15.50 6.72
N GLU A 61 -13.14 15.08 7.49
CA GLU A 61 -13.36 13.65 7.71
C GLU A 61 -13.58 12.94 6.37
N SER A 62 -13.14 11.69 6.27
CA SER A 62 -13.24 10.94 5.01
C SER A 62 -14.70 10.90 4.51
N PRO A 63 -15.00 11.33 3.27
CA PRO A 63 -16.33 11.21 2.69
C PRO A 63 -16.90 9.79 2.79
N ARG A 64 -16.04 8.79 2.59
CA ARG A 64 -16.39 7.36 2.69
C ARG A 64 -16.87 7.00 4.10
N TRP A 65 -16.19 7.49 5.14
CA TRP A 65 -16.59 7.26 6.53
C TRP A 65 -17.89 8.00 6.87
N LEU A 66 -18.04 9.24 6.41
CA LEU A 66 -19.25 10.04 6.63
C LEU A 66 -20.48 9.36 6.02
N ILE A 67 -20.39 8.85 4.78
CA ILE A 67 -21.45 8.06 4.14
C ILE A 67 -21.75 6.79 4.94
N LEU A 68 -20.72 6.06 5.39
CA LEU A 68 -20.89 4.86 6.22
C LEU A 68 -21.63 5.15 7.54
N LYS A 69 -21.50 6.38 8.07
CA LYS A 69 -22.23 6.86 9.26
C LYS A 69 -23.58 7.53 8.95
N GLY A 70 -24.03 7.50 7.69
CA GLY A 70 -25.27 8.13 7.24
C GLY A 70 -25.21 9.67 7.17
N ARG A 71 -24.02 10.28 7.25
CA ARG A 71 -23.80 11.74 7.19
C ARG A 71 -23.53 12.20 5.76
N GLU A 72 -24.47 11.91 4.86
CA GLU A 72 -24.31 12.12 3.41
C GLU A 72 -24.14 13.59 3.01
N ALA A 73 -24.92 14.51 3.59
CA ALA A 73 -24.81 15.94 3.28
C ALA A 73 -23.39 16.50 3.59
N ARG A 74 -22.81 16.07 4.71
CA ARG A 74 -21.44 16.48 5.07
C ARG A 74 -20.40 15.84 4.17
N ALA A 75 -20.64 14.61 3.68
CA ALA A 75 -19.75 13.98 2.71
C ALA A 75 -19.79 14.72 1.37
N LEU A 76 -20.96 15.19 0.93
CA LEU A 76 -21.11 16.00 -0.28
C LEU A 76 -20.39 17.36 -0.14
N GLU A 77 -20.59 18.08 0.97
CA GLU A 77 -19.87 19.33 1.27
C GLU A 77 -18.35 19.13 1.22
N VAL A 78 -17.85 18.03 1.79
CA VAL A 78 -16.43 17.70 1.77
C VAL A 78 -15.94 17.40 0.36
N MET A 79 -16.68 16.63 -0.43
CA MET A 79 -16.30 16.30 -1.80
C MET A 79 -16.32 17.54 -2.69
N ALA A 80 -17.33 18.39 -2.56
CA ALA A 80 -17.43 19.68 -3.22
C ALA A 80 -16.21 20.57 -2.90
N ALA A 81 -15.85 20.66 -1.61
CA ALA A 81 -14.68 21.41 -1.17
C ALA A 81 -13.35 20.82 -1.67
N LEU A 82 -13.23 19.50 -1.81
CA LEU A 82 -12.03 18.85 -2.36
C LEU A 82 -11.88 19.08 -3.87
N SER A 83 -12.99 19.14 -4.59
CA SER A 83 -13.03 19.38 -6.03
C SER A 83 -13.05 20.87 -6.41
N ASP A 84 -13.10 21.77 -5.43
CA ASP A 84 -13.26 23.22 -5.60
C ASP A 84 -14.47 23.58 -6.48
N LEU A 85 -15.56 22.84 -6.29
CA LEU A 85 -16.82 22.96 -7.04
C LEU A 85 -18.00 23.13 -6.09
N PRO A 86 -19.12 23.71 -6.56
CA PRO A 86 -20.38 23.72 -5.82
C PRO A 86 -20.90 22.32 -5.50
N GLU A 87 -21.66 22.17 -4.41
CA GLU A 87 -22.26 20.88 -4.01
C GLU A 87 -23.28 20.34 -5.03
N ASP A 88 -23.88 21.23 -5.82
CA ASP A 88 -24.85 20.93 -6.87
C ASP A 88 -24.20 20.68 -8.25
N ASP A 89 -22.87 20.76 -8.36
CA ASP A 89 -22.18 20.47 -9.60
C ASP A 89 -22.38 18.99 -10.01
N PRO A 90 -22.77 18.72 -11.28
CA PRO A 90 -22.99 17.36 -11.76
C PRO A 90 -21.80 16.41 -11.54
N ALA A 91 -20.55 16.91 -11.67
CA ALA A 91 -19.36 16.09 -11.48
C ALA A 91 -19.21 15.64 -10.02
N VAL A 92 -19.49 16.52 -9.05
CA VAL A 92 -19.45 16.21 -7.62
C VAL A 92 -20.56 15.23 -7.24
N LEU A 93 -21.76 15.42 -7.77
CA LEU A 93 -22.90 14.54 -7.51
C LEU A 93 -22.67 13.13 -8.08
N ASP A 94 -22.07 13.02 -9.26
CA ASP A 94 -21.76 11.73 -9.87
C ASP A 94 -20.62 11.01 -9.15
N GLU A 95 -19.57 11.74 -8.73
CA GLU A 95 -18.53 11.19 -7.87
C GLU A 95 -19.10 10.74 -6.53
N PHE A 96 -20.00 11.52 -5.92
CA PHE A 96 -20.65 11.19 -4.66
C PHE A 96 -21.46 9.90 -4.76
N LYS A 97 -22.22 9.69 -5.84
CA LYS A 97 -22.94 8.44 -6.10
C LYS A 97 -21.97 7.26 -6.22
N ALA A 98 -20.90 7.40 -6.99
CA ALA A 98 -19.88 6.34 -7.13
C ALA A 98 -19.22 5.99 -5.80
N VAL A 99 -18.88 7.00 -4.98
CA VAL A 99 -18.33 6.80 -3.64
C VAL A 99 -19.36 6.13 -2.72
N LYS A 100 -20.63 6.51 -2.79
CA LYS A 100 -21.71 5.92 -2.00
C LYS A 100 -21.93 4.44 -2.35
N ASP A 101 -21.94 4.10 -3.63
CA ASP A 101 -22.07 2.71 -4.10
C ASP A 101 -20.89 1.85 -3.60
N THR A 102 -19.66 2.35 -3.71
CA THR A 102 -18.48 1.64 -3.18
C THR A 102 -18.53 1.48 -1.66
N VAL A 103 -19.04 2.47 -0.90
CA VAL A 103 -19.21 2.34 0.55
C VAL A 103 -20.25 1.28 0.92
N PHE A 104 -21.36 1.20 0.19
CA PHE A 104 -22.36 0.15 0.43
C PHE A 104 -21.80 -1.24 0.14
N GLU A 105 -21.03 -1.40 -0.94
CA GLU A 105 -20.35 -2.66 -1.25
C GLU A 105 -19.37 -3.06 -0.13
N MET A 106 -18.55 -2.12 0.35
CA MET A 106 -17.65 -2.33 1.49
C MET A 106 -18.40 -2.75 2.76
N ALA A 107 -19.60 -2.22 2.99
CA ALA A 107 -20.41 -2.53 4.16
C ALA A 107 -21.04 -3.93 4.13
N GLN A 108 -21.14 -4.57 2.96
CA GLN A 108 -21.69 -5.93 2.83
C GLN A 108 -20.67 -7.03 3.18
N GLY A 109 -19.38 -6.73 3.13
CA GLY A 109 -18.33 -7.71 3.40
C GLY A 109 -18.14 -7.99 4.89
N SER A 110 -17.96 -9.27 5.25
CA SER A 110 -17.60 -9.70 6.59
C SER A 110 -16.11 -10.06 6.67
N PHE A 111 -15.52 -9.93 7.87
CA PHE A 111 -14.15 -10.39 8.14
C PHE A 111 -13.95 -11.87 7.76
N SER A 112 -14.98 -12.71 7.94
CA SER A 112 -14.89 -14.12 7.56
C SER A 112 -14.76 -14.34 6.05
N ASP A 113 -15.20 -13.38 5.23
CA ASP A 113 -15.16 -13.49 3.77
C ASP A 113 -13.75 -13.42 3.23
N SER A 114 -12.80 -12.82 3.97
CA SER A 114 -11.37 -12.86 3.64
C SER A 114 -10.80 -14.28 3.61
N PHE A 115 -11.42 -15.24 4.32
CA PHE A 115 -10.98 -16.63 4.36
C PHE A 115 -11.74 -17.54 3.38
N ARG A 116 -12.71 -17.00 2.63
CA ARG A 116 -13.53 -17.80 1.71
C ARG A 116 -12.86 -17.93 0.34
N THR A 117 -12.98 -19.14 -0.22
CA THR A 117 -12.63 -19.40 -1.63
C THR A 117 -13.87 -19.21 -2.48
N ASN A 118 -14.17 -17.95 -2.79
CA ASN A 118 -15.30 -17.54 -3.63
C ASN A 118 -14.85 -17.19 -5.06
N ARG A 119 -15.77 -16.72 -5.92
CA ARG A 119 -15.48 -16.24 -7.28
C ARG A 119 -14.40 -15.16 -7.29
N ASN A 120 -14.42 -14.25 -6.31
CA ASN A 120 -13.43 -13.17 -6.12
C ASN A 120 -12.07 -13.69 -5.63
N ARG A 121 -11.97 -14.98 -5.28
CA ARG A 121 -10.78 -15.62 -4.70
C ARG A 121 -10.24 -14.85 -3.48
N ASN A 122 -11.13 -14.44 -2.59
CA ASN A 122 -10.82 -13.63 -1.41
C ASN A 122 -9.68 -14.23 -0.57
N LEU A 123 -9.69 -15.55 -0.33
CA LEU A 123 -8.60 -16.23 0.38
C LEU A 123 -7.25 -16.10 -0.36
N HIS A 124 -7.24 -16.27 -1.68
CA HIS A 124 -6.01 -16.18 -2.48
C HIS A 124 -5.41 -14.77 -2.40
N ARG A 125 -6.25 -13.73 -2.54
CA ARG A 125 -5.84 -12.33 -2.45
C ARG A 125 -5.35 -11.97 -1.05
N THR A 126 -6.05 -12.45 -0.02
CA THR A 126 -5.64 -12.26 1.38
C THR A 126 -4.29 -12.93 1.67
N ILE A 127 -4.05 -14.14 1.13
CA ILE A 127 -2.74 -14.82 1.25
C ILE A 127 -1.65 -14.03 0.53
N LEU A 128 -1.90 -13.53 -0.70
CA LEU A 128 -0.91 -12.70 -1.41
C LEU A 128 -0.58 -11.43 -0.61
N ALA A 129 -1.59 -10.75 -0.06
CA ALA A 129 -1.41 -9.58 0.79
C ALA A 129 -0.60 -9.92 2.06
N TYR A 130 -0.92 -11.03 2.73
CA TYR A 130 -0.21 -11.51 3.91
C TYR A 130 1.26 -11.85 3.62
N VAL A 131 1.51 -12.62 2.57
CA VAL A 131 2.85 -13.04 2.15
C VAL A 131 3.68 -11.85 1.71
N ASN A 132 3.08 -10.86 1.04
CA ASN A 132 3.74 -9.62 0.66
C ASN A 132 4.30 -8.86 1.88
N GLN A 133 3.48 -8.68 2.92
CA GLN A 133 3.89 -8.01 4.15
C GLN A 133 4.88 -8.85 4.97
N MET A 134 4.73 -10.18 4.98
CA MET A 134 5.72 -11.09 5.55
C MET A 134 7.08 -10.94 4.86
N PHE A 135 7.11 -10.97 3.53
CA PHE A 135 8.32 -10.82 2.70
C PHE A 135 9.06 -9.51 2.99
N GLN A 136 8.34 -8.41 3.21
CA GLN A 136 8.96 -7.15 3.63
C GLN A 136 9.87 -7.34 4.84
N GLN A 137 9.40 -8.07 5.86
CA GLN A 137 10.07 -8.19 7.14
C GLN A 137 11.15 -9.26 7.11
N ILE A 138 10.85 -10.43 6.54
CA ILE A 138 11.81 -11.53 6.45
C ILE A 138 12.94 -11.26 5.44
N SER A 139 12.82 -10.23 4.59
CA SER A 139 13.93 -9.73 3.76
C SER A 139 15.15 -9.31 4.58
N GLY A 140 14.95 -8.99 5.87
CA GLY A 140 16.03 -8.63 6.80
C GLY A 140 16.26 -7.13 6.97
N ILE A 141 15.34 -6.27 6.53
CA ILE A 141 15.49 -4.80 6.68
C ILE A 141 15.74 -4.37 8.13
N ASN A 142 15.01 -4.97 9.08
CA ASN A 142 15.13 -4.67 10.51
C ASN A 142 16.51 -4.95 11.08
N ILE A 143 17.27 -5.86 10.47
CA ILE A 143 18.65 -6.14 10.90
C ILE A 143 19.49 -4.89 10.76
N ILE A 144 19.40 -4.25 9.60
CA ILE A 144 20.16 -3.05 9.30
C ILE A 144 19.56 -1.89 10.10
N THR A 145 18.24 -1.74 10.10
CA THR A 145 17.59 -0.62 10.82
C THR A 145 17.89 -0.65 12.32
N TYR A 146 17.86 -1.80 13.00
CA TYR A 146 18.08 -1.81 14.44
C TYR A 146 19.53 -2.03 14.85
N TYR A 147 20.31 -2.74 14.03
CA TYR A 147 21.65 -3.17 14.40
C TYR A 147 22.76 -2.58 13.52
N ALA A 148 22.49 -1.60 12.65
CA ALA A 148 23.53 -0.98 11.80
C ALA A 148 24.79 -0.57 12.59
N ALA A 149 24.64 0.21 13.66
CA ALA A 149 25.77 0.64 14.48
C ALA A 149 26.52 -0.56 15.09
N THR A 150 25.79 -1.54 15.60
CA THR A 150 26.34 -2.78 16.14
C THR A 150 27.07 -3.61 15.08
N ILE A 151 26.56 -3.68 13.85
CA ILE A 151 27.18 -4.38 12.73
C ILE A 151 28.49 -3.69 12.34
N PHE A 152 28.47 -2.36 12.18
CA PHE A 152 29.69 -1.58 11.90
C PHE A 152 30.74 -1.75 13.00
N HIS A 153 30.33 -1.82 14.26
CA HIS A 153 31.25 -1.95 15.39
C HIS A 153 31.76 -3.38 15.56
N ASN A 154 30.86 -4.34 15.77
CA ASN A 154 31.20 -5.71 16.18
C ASN A 154 31.60 -6.61 15.00
N ASN A 155 30.98 -6.44 13.82
CA ASN A 155 31.21 -7.34 12.69
C ASN A 155 32.28 -6.79 11.74
N ILE A 156 32.33 -5.46 11.59
CA ILE A 156 33.29 -4.78 10.69
C ILE A 156 34.53 -4.28 11.45
N GLY A 157 34.43 -4.04 12.77
CA GLY A 157 35.55 -3.62 13.61
C GLY A 157 35.83 -2.11 13.61
N MET A 158 34.84 -1.28 13.26
CA MET A 158 35.00 0.18 13.25
C MET A 158 34.94 0.77 14.67
N SER A 159 35.51 1.96 14.85
CA SER A 159 35.40 2.69 16.12
C SER A 159 33.94 3.03 16.44
N ALA A 160 33.59 3.09 17.72
CA ALA A 160 32.22 3.34 18.16
C ALA A 160 31.62 4.62 17.56
N PHE A 161 32.41 5.70 17.46
CA PHE A 161 31.97 6.93 16.82
C PHE A 161 31.70 6.74 15.32
N MET A 162 32.62 6.12 14.58
CA MET A 162 32.46 5.88 13.15
C MET A 162 31.24 4.99 12.86
N SER A 163 31.01 3.96 13.68
CA SER A 163 29.86 3.06 13.57
C SER A 163 28.53 3.79 13.75
N ARG A 164 28.42 4.67 14.75
CA ARG A 164 27.21 5.48 14.97
C ARG A 164 27.01 6.51 13.85
N LEU A 165 28.09 7.14 13.38
CA LEU A 165 28.05 8.08 12.26
C LEU A 165 27.57 7.42 10.97
N LEU A 166 28.13 6.25 10.62
CA LEU A 166 27.72 5.50 9.44
C LEU A 166 26.28 5.00 9.54
N ALA A 167 25.80 4.62 10.72
CA ALA A 167 24.38 4.30 10.92
C ALA A 167 23.47 5.52 10.66
N ALA A 168 23.86 6.72 11.10
CA ALA A 168 23.11 7.95 10.83
C ALA A 168 23.10 8.34 9.35
N LEU A 169 24.25 8.20 8.68
CA LEU A 169 24.37 8.40 7.23
C LEU A 169 23.55 7.36 6.46
N ASN A 170 23.58 6.10 6.87
CA ASN A 170 22.78 5.02 6.29
C ASN A 170 21.28 5.29 6.42
N GLY A 171 20.83 5.78 7.58
CA GLY A 171 19.45 6.20 7.76
C GLY A 171 19.05 7.45 6.94
N THR A 172 20.01 8.29 6.56
CA THR A 172 19.79 9.48 5.71
C THR A 172 19.74 9.11 4.24
N GLU A 173 20.68 8.26 3.80
CA GLU A 173 20.67 7.66 2.46
C GLU A 173 19.37 6.90 2.24
N TYR A 174 18.93 6.10 3.21
CA TYR A 174 17.67 5.37 3.12
C TYR A 174 16.45 6.29 2.90
N PHE A 175 16.42 7.44 3.58
CA PHE A 175 15.40 8.48 3.37
C PHE A 175 15.49 9.12 1.98
N ILE A 176 16.68 9.38 1.46
CA ILE A 176 16.85 9.93 0.12
C ILE A 176 16.43 8.91 -0.95
N ALA A 177 16.83 7.64 -0.77
CA ALA A 177 16.50 6.55 -1.68
C ALA A 177 14.99 6.31 -1.78
N SER A 178 14.22 6.54 -0.72
CA SER A 178 12.77 6.37 -0.76
C SER A 178 12.07 7.36 -1.71
N TRP A 179 12.67 8.52 -2.01
CA TRP A 179 12.11 9.46 -3.00
C TRP A 179 12.15 8.90 -4.42
N VAL A 180 13.16 8.08 -4.73
CA VAL A 180 13.26 7.44 -6.05
C VAL A 180 12.04 6.56 -6.29
N ALA A 181 11.56 5.83 -5.27
CA ALA A 181 10.37 4.98 -5.37
C ALA A 181 9.13 5.78 -5.79
N ILE A 182 8.95 7.00 -5.26
CA ILE A 182 7.79 7.87 -5.55
C ILE A 182 7.70 8.19 -7.05
N PHE A 183 8.82 8.48 -7.70
CA PHE A 183 8.84 8.82 -9.13
C PHE A 183 8.88 7.61 -10.08
N THR A 184 9.17 6.43 -9.55
CA THR A 184 9.41 5.22 -10.35
C THR A 184 8.26 4.22 -10.27
N ILE A 185 7.44 4.27 -9.22
CA ILE A 185 6.38 3.30 -8.95
C ILE A 185 5.38 3.17 -10.10
N GLU A 186 4.87 4.29 -10.59
CA GLU A 186 3.91 4.27 -11.70
C GLU A 186 4.58 3.84 -13.00
N LYS A 187 5.79 4.33 -13.28
CA LYS A 187 6.48 4.08 -14.57
C LYS A 187 6.88 2.62 -14.78
N PHE A 188 7.43 1.96 -13.75
CA PHE A 188 7.96 0.60 -13.87
C PHE A 188 6.96 -0.47 -13.45
N GLY A 189 6.00 -0.12 -12.60
CA GLY A 189 5.06 -1.05 -12.00
C GLY A 189 5.58 -1.75 -10.75
N ARG A 190 4.65 -2.31 -9.98
CA ARG A 190 4.91 -2.84 -8.63
C ARG A 190 5.72 -4.12 -8.72
N ARG A 191 5.36 -5.02 -9.64
CA ARG A 191 6.00 -6.35 -9.77
C ARG A 191 7.48 -6.23 -10.14
N LYS A 192 7.82 -5.36 -11.08
CA LYS A 192 9.22 -5.18 -11.52
C LYS A 192 10.08 -4.59 -10.40
N LEU A 193 9.54 -3.64 -9.63
CA LEU A 193 10.24 -3.04 -8.49
C LEU A 193 10.45 -4.04 -7.36
N MET A 194 9.46 -4.88 -7.03
CA MET A 194 9.63 -5.96 -6.04
C MET A 194 10.70 -6.97 -6.47
N LEU A 195 10.73 -7.37 -7.75
CA LEU A 195 11.77 -8.26 -8.30
C LEU A 195 13.16 -7.62 -8.25
N PHE A 196 13.27 -6.35 -8.64
CA PHE A 196 14.50 -5.57 -8.58
C PHE A 196 15.03 -5.46 -7.14
N GLY A 197 14.14 -5.12 -6.20
CA GLY A 197 14.47 -5.02 -4.78
C GLY A 197 14.96 -6.34 -4.22
N ALA A 198 14.21 -7.44 -4.42
CA ALA A 198 14.58 -8.75 -3.90
C ALA A 198 15.91 -9.27 -4.47
N ALA A 199 16.13 -9.11 -5.78
CA ALA A 199 17.39 -9.52 -6.42
C ALA A 199 18.58 -8.70 -5.90
N GLY A 200 18.42 -7.38 -5.78
CA GLY A 200 19.47 -6.50 -5.26
C GLY A 200 19.78 -6.76 -3.78
N GLN A 201 18.75 -7.01 -2.97
CA GLN A 201 18.91 -7.39 -1.56
C GLN A 201 19.57 -8.76 -1.40
N ALA A 202 19.21 -9.75 -2.22
CA ALA A 202 19.85 -11.07 -2.23
C ALA A 202 21.34 -10.97 -2.54
N LEU A 203 21.69 -10.22 -3.60
CA LEU A 203 23.08 -9.97 -3.96
C LEU A 203 23.83 -9.25 -2.84
N SER A 204 23.22 -8.23 -2.25
CA SER A 204 23.85 -7.44 -1.18
C SER A 204 24.13 -8.28 0.06
N MET A 205 23.18 -9.12 0.47
CA MET A 205 23.35 -10.05 1.58
C MET A 205 24.40 -11.13 1.28
N ALA A 206 24.49 -11.62 0.03
CA ALA A 206 25.53 -12.56 -0.37
C ALA A 206 26.94 -11.93 -0.31
N VAL A 207 27.08 -10.69 -0.78
CA VAL A 207 28.34 -9.94 -0.67
C VAL A 207 28.71 -9.68 0.78
N LEU A 208 27.74 -9.26 1.62
CA LEU A 208 27.94 -9.10 3.06
C LEU A 208 28.41 -10.38 3.72
N ALA A 209 27.83 -11.53 3.37
CA ALA A 209 28.26 -12.82 3.89
C ALA A 209 29.73 -13.12 3.52
N GLY A 210 30.10 -12.90 2.25
CA GLY A 210 31.46 -13.13 1.76
C GLY A 210 32.49 -12.20 2.41
N THR A 211 32.21 -10.91 2.48
CA THR A 211 33.15 -9.91 3.02
C THR A 211 33.32 -10.03 4.54
N THR A 212 32.26 -10.38 5.27
CA THR A 212 32.32 -10.55 6.73
C THR A 212 32.81 -11.94 7.17
N SER A 213 33.01 -12.89 6.24
CA SER A 213 33.57 -14.21 6.55
C SER A 213 35.05 -14.19 6.92
N VAL A 214 35.79 -13.13 6.53
CA VAL A 214 37.21 -12.94 6.81
C VAL A 214 37.40 -11.69 7.68
N PRO A 215 37.26 -11.81 9.02
CA PRO A 215 37.38 -10.67 9.93
C PRO A 215 38.79 -10.08 9.93
N GLY A 216 38.91 -8.79 10.22
CA GLY A 216 40.20 -8.07 10.33
C GLY A 216 40.78 -7.56 9.02
N ASN A 217 40.09 -7.78 7.88
CA ASN A 217 40.49 -7.22 6.58
C ASN A 217 39.78 -5.88 6.32
N ALA A 218 40.51 -4.77 6.49
CA ALA A 218 39.95 -3.43 6.34
C ALA A 218 39.29 -3.16 4.97
N PRO A 219 39.90 -3.51 3.82
CA PRO A 219 39.22 -3.45 2.52
C PRO A 219 37.88 -4.18 2.46
N LEU A 220 37.80 -5.41 2.96
CA LEU A 220 36.54 -6.16 2.98
C LEU A 220 35.50 -5.53 3.90
N GLY A 221 35.93 -4.95 5.02
CA GLY A 221 35.08 -4.19 5.92
C GLY A 221 34.43 -2.95 5.27
N ILE A 222 35.17 -2.25 4.40
CA ILE A 222 34.62 -1.12 3.61
C ILE A 222 33.58 -1.62 2.62
N ILE A 223 33.84 -2.73 1.91
CA ILE A 223 32.88 -3.30 0.97
C ILE A 223 31.62 -3.74 1.73
N ALA A 224 31.75 -4.39 2.89
CA ALA A 224 30.62 -4.73 3.75
C ALA A 224 29.81 -3.48 4.12
N ALA A 225 30.49 -2.40 4.53
CA ALA A 225 29.82 -1.16 4.86
C ALA A 225 29.02 -0.58 3.68
N VAL A 226 29.62 -0.51 2.49
CA VAL A 226 28.94 -0.03 1.27
C VAL A 226 27.71 -0.86 0.94
N PHE A 227 27.80 -2.19 1.05
CA PHE A 227 26.68 -3.06 0.73
C PHE A 227 25.52 -3.03 1.73
N LEU A 228 25.72 -2.52 2.96
CA LEU A 228 24.61 -2.17 3.87
C LEU A 228 23.80 -0.97 3.36
N PHE A 229 24.44 0.02 2.74
CA PHE A 229 23.75 1.14 2.09
C PHE A 229 23.03 0.66 0.84
N VAL A 230 23.73 -0.07 -0.04
CA VAL A 230 23.15 -0.62 -1.27
C VAL A 230 21.92 -1.49 -0.98
N PHE A 231 21.95 -2.33 0.06
CA PHE A 231 20.79 -3.10 0.50
C PHE A 231 19.59 -2.19 0.83
N ASN A 232 19.80 -1.11 1.59
CA ASN A 232 18.74 -0.17 1.94
C ASN A 232 18.19 0.55 0.72
N SER A 233 19.03 0.94 -0.24
CA SER A 233 18.58 1.58 -1.47
C SER A 233 17.65 0.64 -2.25
N PHE A 234 18.03 -0.64 -2.42
CA PHE A 234 17.19 -1.63 -3.08
C PHE A 234 15.87 -1.87 -2.33
N PHE A 235 15.90 -1.92 -1.01
CA PHE A 235 14.68 -2.05 -0.21
C PHE A 235 13.77 -0.83 -0.33
N ALA A 236 14.33 0.38 -0.26
CA ALA A 236 13.60 1.65 -0.38
C ALA A 236 12.86 1.75 -1.71
N VAL A 237 13.55 1.42 -2.80
CA VAL A 237 13.01 1.48 -4.16
C VAL A 237 12.05 0.32 -4.46
N GLY A 238 12.36 -0.88 -3.98
CA GLY A 238 11.67 -2.10 -4.39
C GLY A 238 10.53 -2.56 -3.49
N TRP A 239 10.69 -2.49 -2.16
CA TRP A 239 9.78 -3.15 -1.21
C TRP A 239 9.08 -2.19 -0.26
N LEU A 240 9.69 -1.07 0.12
CA LEU A 240 9.17 -0.16 1.14
C LEU A 240 7.73 0.31 0.81
N GLY A 241 7.51 0.91 -0.35
CA GLY A 241 6.17 1.39 -0.75
C GLY A 241 5.25 0.28 -1.25
N MET A 242 5.79 -0.66 -2.02
CA MET A 242 4.99 -1.71 -2.70
C MET A 242 4.24 -2.60 -1.72
N THR A 243 4.82 -2.82 -0.54
CA THR A 243 4.24 -3.71 0.48
C THR A 243 2.99 -3.16 1.14
N TRP A 244 2.81 -1.84 1.12
CA TRP A 244 1.62 -1.16 1.62
C TRP A 244 0.59 -0.87 0.53
N LEU A 245 1.04 -0.65 -0.71
CA LEU A 245 0.16 -0.41 -1.85
C LEU A 245 -0.46 -1.69 -2.40
N TYR A 246 0.35 -2.73 -2.58
CA TYR A 246 -0.09 -3.96 -3.24
C TYR A 246 -1.25 -4.66 -2.53
N PRO A 247 -1.30 -4.80 -1.19
CA PRO A 247 -2.47 -5.34 -0.50
C PRO A 247 -3.76 -4.57 -0.78
N ALA A 248 -3.69 -3.24 -0.88
CA ALA A 248 -4.84 -2.40 -1.17
C ALA A 248 -5.30 -2.48 -2.63
N GLU A 249 -4.35 -2.71 -3.56
CA GLU A 249 -4.61 -2.82 -5.00
C GLU A 249 -5.18 -4.19 -5.41
N ILE A 250 -4.80 -5.28 -4.73
CA ILE A 250 -5.31 -6.63 -5.07
C ILE A 250 -6.60 -7.00 -4.33
N THR A 251 -6.96 -6.31 -3.26
CA THR A 251 -8.12 -6.67 -2.43
C THR A 251 -9.40 -6.03 -2.96
N PRO A 252 -10.47 -6.82 -3.17
CA PRO A 252 -11.76 -6.27 -3.57
C PRO A 252 -12.32 -5.43 -2.44
N LEU A 253 -13.23 -4.51 -2.79
CA LEU A 253 -13.73 -3.48 -1.88
C LEU A 253 -14.38 -4.08 -0.62
N ASP A 254 -15.20 -5.12 -0.79
CA ASP A 254 -15.92 -5.84 0.27
C ASP A 254 -15.01 -6.33 1.42
N ILE A 255 -13.81 -6.83 1.12
CA ILE A 255 -12.87 -7.37 2.11
C ILE A 255 -11.58 -6.56 2.25
N ARG A 256 -11.49 -5.37 1.66
CA ARG A 256 -10.26 -4.57 1.68
C ARG A 256 -9.77 -4.26 3.08
N ALA A 257 -10.65 -3.74 3.93
CA ALA A 257 -10.31 -3.41 5.32
C ALA A 257 -9.84 -4.65 6.12
N PRO A 258 -10.59 -5.77 6.17
CA PRO A 258 -10.16 -6.96 6.92
C PRO A 258 -8.89 -7.60 6.34
N ALA A 259 -8.76 -7.69 5.01
CA ALA A 259 -7.56 -8.27 4.38
C ALA A 259 -6.30 -7.42 4.65
N ASN A 260 -6.41 -6.09 4.63
CA ASN A 260 -5.32 -5.19 4.99
C ASN A 260 -4.95 -5.27 6.48
N ALA A 261 -5.93 -5.49 7.37
CA ALA A 261 -5.65 -5.73 8.79
C ALA A 261 -4.88 -7.05 9.00
N ILE A 262 -5.29 -8.13 8.31
CA ILE A 262 -4.61 -9.43 8.34
C ILE A 262 -3.17 -9.31 7.81
N SER A 263 -2.97 -8.62 6.69
CA SER A 263 -1.63 -8.43 6.11
C SER A 263 -0.73 -7.57 7.00
N THR A 264 -1.26 -6.50 7.60
CA THR A 264 -0.53 -5.65 8.55
C THR A 264 -0.16 -6.42 9.81
N THR A 265 -1.02 -7.34 10.27
CA THR A 265 -0.67 -8.23 11.40
C THR A 265 0.52 -9.12 11.06
N ALA A 266 0.59 -9.65 9.83
CA ALA A 266 1.76 -10.37 9.35
C ALA A 266 3.03 -9.52 9.47
N ASN A 267 2.95 -8.26 9.00
CA ASN A 267 4.06 -7.31 9.09
C ASN A 267 4.61 -7.24 10.52
N TRP A 268 3.78 -6.99 11.52
CA TRP A 268 4.26 -6.82 12.89
C TRP A 268 4.72 -8.12 13.55
N ILE A 269 4.07 -9.26 13.26
CA ILE A 269 4.50 -10.58 13.76
C ILE A 269 5.89 -10.94 13.24
N PHE A 270 6.11 -10.79 11.92
CA PHE A 270 7.40 -11.12 11.32
C PHE A 270 8.46 -10.06 11.63
N ASN A 271 8.08 -8.81 11.86
CA ASN A 271 8.97 -7.79 12.42
C ASN A 271 9.53 -8.26 13.77
N PHE A 272 8.64 -8.56 14.73
CA PHE A 272 9.01 -9.06 16.05
C PHE A 272 9.90 -10.31 15.97
N MET A 273 9.50 -11.29 15.15
CA MET A 273 10.26 -12.51 14.94
C MET A 273 11.68 -12.23 14.47
N VAL A 274 11.86 -11.41 13.43
CA VAL A 274 13.18 -11.10 12.87
C VAL A 274 14.02 -10.36 13.92
N VAL A 275 13.46 -9.37 14.62
CA VAL A 275 14.18 -8.60 15.65
C VAL A 275 14.69 -9.51 16.77
N MET A 276 13.86 -10.45 17.23
CA MET A 276 14.21 -11.37 18.33
C MET A 276 15.21 -12.44 17.89
N VAL A 277 15.07 -12.98 16.68
CA VAL A 277 15.96 -14.05 16.17
C VAL A 277 17.32 -13.49 15.76
N THR A 278 17.40 -12.23 15.32
CA THR A 278 18.62 -11.65 14.75
C THR A 278 19.84 -11.71 15.69
N PRO A 279 19.78 -11.26 16.96
CA PRO A 279 20.92 -11.37 17.88
C PRO A 279 21.36 -12.82 18.12
N VAL A 280 20.39 -13.73 18.26
CA VAL A 280 20.65 -15.17 18.46
C VAL A 280 21.35 -15.76 17.23
N ALA A 281 20.91 -15.39 16.02
CA ALA A 281 21.53 -15.83 14.78
C ALA A 281 22.96 -15.30 14.65
N PHE A 282 23.21 -14.02 14.90
CA PHE A 282 24.57 -13.47 14.86
C PHE A 282 25.49 -14.10 15.91
N ASN A 283 24.98 -14.47 17.09
CA ASN A 283 25.77 -15.17 18.10
C ASN A 283 26.09 -16.61 17.68
N ALA A 284 25.10 -17.35 17.18
CA ALA A 284 25.23 -18.78 16.88
C ALA A 284 25.93 -19.09 15.55
N ILE A 285 25.60 -18.33 14.49
CA ILE A 285 26.07 -18.60 13.12
C ILE A 285 26.83 -17.43 12.48
N GLN A 286 26.99 -16.31 13.20
CA GLN A 286 27.83 -15.17 12.81
C GLN A 286 27.51 -14.67 11.39
N TRP A 287 28.53 -14.54 10.52
CA TRP A 287 28.39 -14.08 9.14
C TRP A 287 27.45 -14.93 8.28
N LYS A 288 27.23 -16.21 8.64
CA LYS A 288 26.28 -17.09 7.93
C LYS A 288 24.84 -16.63 8.09
N THR A 289 24.55 -15.75 9.06
CA THR A 289 23.25 -15.06 9.17
C THR A 289 22.91 -14.34 7.86
N TYR A 290 23.89 -13.67 7.24
CA TYR A 290 23.68 -12.99 5.96
C TYR A 290 23.37 -13.97 4.82
N LEU A 291 23.90 -15.20 4.83
CA LEU A 291 23.54 -16.23 3.85
C LEU A 291 22.07 -16.65 3.96
N VAL A 292 21.53 -16.74 5.18
CA VAL A 292 20.11 -17.06 5.40
C VAL A 292 19.24 -15.99 4.75
N PHE A 293 19.53 -14.70 5.01
CA PHE A 293 18.79 -13.60 4.38
C PHE A 293 19.02 -13.51 2.87
N ALA A 294 20.22 -13.83 2.38
CA ALA A 294 20.49 -13.92 0.95
C ALA A 294 19.62 -14.99 0.29
N ALA A 295 19.51 -16.17 0.90
CA ALA A 295 18.66 -17.27 0.41
C ALA A 295 17.17 -16.91 0.45
N ILE A 296 16.70 -16.27 1.52
CA ILE A 296 15.31 -15.79 1.63
C ILE A 296 15.00 -14.77 0.53
N ASN A 297 15.84 -13.75 0.35
CA ASN A 297 15.65 -12.75 -0.71
C ASN A 297 15.74 -13.37 -2.11
N ALA A 298 16.64 -14.34 -2.32
CA ALA A 298 16.74 -15.07 -3.57
C ALA A 298 15.48 -15.93 -3.84
N PHE A 299 14.86 -16.49 -2.80
CA PHE A 299 13.60 -17.22 -2.88
C PHE A 299 12.38 -16.31 -3.11
N MET A 300 12.42 -15.07 -2.60
CA MET A 300 11.38 -14.08 -2.89
C MET A 300 11.27 -13.77 -4.39
N VAL A 301 12.37 -13.78 -5.13
CA VAL A 301 12.38 -13.53 -6.59
C VAL A 301 11.45 -14.47 -7.37
N PRO A 302 11.61 -15.82 -7.33
CA PRO A 302 10.68 -16.71 -8.01
C PRO A 302 9.26 -16.63 -7.44
N CYS A 303 9.08 -16.41 -6.13
CA CYS A 303 7.74 -16.23 -5.56
C CYS A 303 7.00 -15.03 -6.18
N VAL A 304 7.63 -13.86 -6.22
CA VAL A 304 7.07 -12.67 -6.87
C VAL A 304 6.89 -12.92 -8.37
N TYR A 305 7.82 -13.62 -9.01
CA TYR A 305 7.74 -13.89 -10.44
C TYR A 305 6.51 -14.75 -10.80
N PHE A 306 6.21 -15.80 -10.03
CA PHE A 306 5.17 -16.77 -10.37
C PHE A 306 3.78 -16.47 -9.78
N PHE A 307 3.70 -15.80 -8.62
CA PHE A 307 2.42 -15.66 -7.90
C PHE A 307 1.86 -14.23 -7.86
N PHE A 308 2.68 -13.21 -8.08
CA PHE A 308 2.26 -11.82 -7.90
C PHE A 308 1.91 -11.18 -9.26
N PRO A 309 0.61 -10.98 -9.58
CA PRO A 309 0.21 -10.23 -10.77
C PRO A 309 0.64 -8.76 -10.68
N GLU A 310 0.82 -8.12 -11.84
CA GLU A 310 1.07 -6.68 -11.92
C GLU A 310 -0.25 -5.91 -11.71
N THR A 311 -0.18 -4.85 -10.91
CA THR A 311 -1.33 -4.02 -10.51
C THR A 311 -1.26 -2.60 -11.07
N ALA A 312 -0.11 -2.20 -11.64
CA ALA A 312 0.07 -0.86 -12.19
C ALA A 312 -0.90 -0.58 -13.34
N TYR A 313 -1.50 0.62 -13.34
CA TYR A 313 -2.46 1.07 -14.34
C TYR A 313 -3.69 0.16 -14.50
N ARG A 314 -4.07 -0.56 -13.44
CA ARG A 314 -5.31 -1.35 -13.39
C ARG A 314 -6.30 -0.73 -12.44
N SER A 315 -7.56 -0.66 -12.86
CA SER A 315 -8.66 -0.38 -11.95
C SER A 315 -8.91 -1.58 -11.03
N LEU A 316 -9.60 -1.34 -9.93
CA LEU A 316 -9.92 -2.39 -8.95
C LEU A 316 -10.85 -3.45 -9.58
N GLU A 317 -11.74 -3.02 -10.46
CA GLU A 317 -12.66 -3.86 -11.22
C GLU A 317 -11.89 -4.74 -12.22
N GLU A 318 -10.88 -4.20 -12.92
CA GLU A 318 -9.99 -5.00 -13.77
C GLU A 318 -9.26 -6.08 -12.97
N MET A 319 -8.82 -5.75 -11.74
CA MET A 319 -8.23 -6.74 -10.85
C MET A 319 -9.24 -7.84 -10.50
N ASP A 320 -10.50 -7.50 -10.25
CA ASP A 320 -11.61 -8.45 -10.01
C ASP A 320 -11.78 -9.42 -11.17
N GLU A 321 -11.85 -8.91 -12.40
CA GLU A 321 -11.91 -9.74 -13.61
C GLU A 321 -10.70 -10.70 -13.72
N ILE A 322 -9.47 -10.20 -13.52
CA ILE A 322 -8.23 -11.00 -13.58
C ILE A 322 -8.31 -12.21 -12.62
N PHE A 323 -8.79 -11.98 -11.39
CA PHE A 323 -8.88 -13.03 -10.39
C PHE A 323 -10.09 -13.95 -10.59
N HIS A 324 -11.18 -13.48 -11.21
CA HIS A 324 -12.33 -14.33 -11.57
C HIS A 324 -11.98 -15.34 -12.67
N GLN A 325 -11.17 -14.92 -13.64
CA GLN A 325 -10.70 -15.79 -14.73
C GLN A 325 -9.72 -16.87 -14.23
N ALA A 326 -9.01 -16.63 -13.13
CA ALA A 326 -8.11 -17.61 -12.52
C ALA A 326 -8.90 -18.74 -11.86
N LYS A 327 -9.01 -19.92 -12.50
CA LYS A 327 -9.80 -21.06 -11.99
C LYS A 327 -8.96 -22.09 -11.21
N GLY A 328 -9.50 -22.58 -10.10
CA GLY A 328 -8.94 -23.69 -9.30
C GLY A 328 -7.61 -23.37 -8.59
N LEU A 329 -6.91 -24.40 -8.09
CA LEU A 329 -5.60 -24.27 -7.42
C LEU A 329 -4.50 -23.78 -8.39
N ARG A 330 -4.56 -24.21 -9.66
CA ARG A 330 -3.68 -23.71 -10.73
C ARG A 330 -3.87 -22.21 -10.99
N GLY A 331 -5.02 -21.65 -10.61
CA GLY A 331 -5.33 -20.23 -10.62
C GLY A 331 -4.26 -19.36 -9.94
N ALA A 332 -3.59 -19.86 -8.89
CA ALA A 332 -2.52 -19.13 -8.22
C ALA A 332 -1.29 -18.89 -9.11
N LEU A 333 -1.03 -19.78 -10.07
CA LEU A 333 0.08 -19.66 -11.02
C LEU A 333 -0.36 -19.00 -12.33
N THR A 334 -1.62 -19.17 -12.74
CA THR A 334 -2.13 -18.59 -13.99
C THR A 334 -2.51 -17.11 -13.84
N VAL A 335 -2.78 -16.61 -12.62
CA VAL A 335 -3.18 -15.21 -12.39
C VAL A 335 -2.17 -14.22 -12.99
N VAL A 336 -0.87 -14.52 -12.90
CA VAL A 336 0.19 -13.66 -13.47
C VAL A 336 0.13 -13.65 -15.00
N LYS A 337 -0.16 -14.80 -15.61
CA LYS A 337 -0.33 -14.91 -17.06
C LYS A 337 -1.57 -14.16 -17.52
N ILE A 338 -2.70 -14.36 -16.83
CA ILE A 338 -3.98 -13.68 -17.11
C ILE A 338 -3.79 -12.16 -17.02
N ALA A 339 -3.21 -11.66 -15.93
CA ALA A 339 -2.94 -10.23 -15.74
C ALA A 339 -2.09 -9.61 -16.86
N ARG A 340 -1.19 -10.41 -17.46
CA ARG A 340 -0.32 -9.99 -18.56
C ARG A 340 -1.03 -10.00 -19.91
N GLU A 341 -1.95 -10.93 -20.13
CA GLU A 341 -2.67 -11.11 -21.40
C GLU A 341 -3.93 -10.24 -21.49
N GLN A 342 -4.55 -9.90 -20.35
CA GLN A 342 -5.75 -9.08 -20.32
C GLN A 342 -5.43 -7.65 -20.80
N PRO A 343 -6.22 -7.07 -21.71
CA PRO A 343 -5.97 -5.70 -22.18
C PRO A 343 -6.23 -4.70 -21.05
N HIS A 344 -5.52 -3.56 -21.07
CA HIS A 344 -5.73 -2.48 -20.10
C HIS A 344 -6.96 -1.69 -20.48
N ARG A 345 -7.81 -1.40 -19.51
CA ARG A 345 -9.05 -0.66 -19.70
C ARG A 345 -8.82 0.85 -19.71
N TYR A 346 -7.77 1.30 -19.01
CA TYR A 346 -7.30 2.68 -19.01
C TYR A 346 -5.88 2.78 -19.56
N GLY A 347 -5.61 3.81 -20.36
CA GLY A 347 -4.27 4.16 -20.80
C GLY A 347 -3.47 4.86 -19.71
N LYS A 348 -2.18 5.09 -19.95
CA LYS A 348 -1.27 5.67 -18.95
C LYS A 348 -1.64 7.10 -18.51
N ASN A 349 -2.44 7.79 -19.31
CA ASN A 349 -2.92 9.14 -19.04
C ASN A 349 -4.37 9.17 -18.53
N GLY A 350 -4.95 8.01 -18.16
CA GLY A 350 -6.33 7.91 -17.70
C GLY A 350 -7.37 7.88 -18.83
N GLU A 351 -6.96 7.81 -20.09
CA GLU A 351 -7.87 7.66 -21.23
C GLU A 351 -8.55 6.28 -21.22
N LEU A 352 -9.87 6.24 -21.41
CA LEU A 352 -10.61 4.98 -21.48
C LEU A 352 -10.29 4.28 -22.82
N LEU A 353 -9.65 3.12 -22.76
CA LEU A 353 -9.28 2.31 -23.94
C LEU A 353 -10.38 1.31 -24.31
N ILE A 354 -11.05 0.74 -23.31
CA ILE A 354 -12.09 -0.29 -23.48
C ILE A 354 -13.29 0.08 -22.60
N ALA A 355 -14.46 0.25 -23.22
CA ALA A 355 -15.70 0.49 -22.50
C ALA A 355 -16.12 -0.75 -21.70
N TRP A 356 -16.88 -0.56 -20.60
CA TRP A 356 -17.37 -1.68 -19.78
C TRP A 356 -18.11 -2.73 -20.60
N GLU A 357 -18.98 -2.28 -21.49
CA GLU A 357 -19.88 -3.11 -22.31
C GLU A 357 -19.12 -4.09 -23.21
N ASP A 358 -17.88 -3.76 -23.55
CA ASP A 358 -17.01 -4.60 -24.37
C ASP A 358 -16.22 -5.66 -23.59
N THR A 359 -16.27 -5.64 -22.25
CA THR A 359 -15.56 -6.60 -21.40
C THR A 359 -16.23 -7.99 -21.40
N GLU A 360 -15.44 -9.04 -21.19
CA GLU A 360 -15.97 -10.41 -21.09
C GLU A 360 -16.93 -10.56 -19.90
N ASP A 361 -16.67 -9.88 -18.79
CA ASP A 361 -17.52 -9.92 -17.60
C ASP A 361 -18.87 -9.23 -17.82
N ALA A 362 -18.91 -8.10 -18.55
CA ALA A 362 -20.17 -7.47 -18.95
C ALA A 362 -21.00 -8.41 -19.84
N ARG A 363 -20.36 -9.07 -20.82
CA ARG A 363 -21.00 -10.07 -21.68
C ARG A 363 -21.49 -11.28 -20.90
N ASP A 364 -20.77 -11.72 -19.87
CA ASP A 364 -21.17 -12.82 -19.00
C ASP A 364 -22.34 -12.43 -18.08
N VAL A 365 -22.37 -11.20 -17.57
CA VAL A 365 -23.52 -10.65 -16.82
C VAL A 365 -24.74 -10.57 -17.73
N GLU A 366 -24.57 -10.11 -18.97
CA GLU A 366 -25.64 -10.03 -19.96
C GLU A 366 -26.17 -11.41 -20.35
N ARG A 367 -25.29 -12.39 -20.58
CA ARG A 367 -25.68 -13.81 -20.81
C ARG A 367 -26.47 -14.38 -19.64
N ARG A 368 -26.08 -14.06 -18.40
CA ARG A 368 -26.82 -14.49 -17.20
C ARG A 368 -28.17 -13.79 -17.13
N ARG A 369 -28.24 -12.48 -17.37
CA ARG A 369 -29.50 -11.73 -17.44
C ARG A 369 -30.43 -12.30 -18.51
N SER A 370 -29.93 -12.56 -19.71
CA SER A 370 -30.71 -13.16 -20.80
C SER A 370 -31.16 -14.59 -20.51
N SER A 371 -30.42 -15.33 -19.66
CA SER A 371 -30.83 -16.68 -19.22
C SER A 371 -31.90 -16.68 -18.12
N ILE A 372 -32.07 -15.56 -17.40
CA ILE A 372 -33.06 -15.39 -16.33
C ILE A 372 -34.37 -14.83 -16.87
N VAL A 373 -34.34 -14.09 -17.98
CA VAL A 373 -35.56 -13.60 -18.65
C VAL A 373 -36.17 -14.73 -19.49
N PRO A 374 -37.39 -15.23 -19.16
CA PRO A 374 -38.06 -16.22 -19.99
C PRO A 374 -38.27 -15.66 -21.40
N HIS A 375 -38.10 -16.52 -22.41
CA HIS A 375 -38.21 -16.23 -23.86
C HIS A 375 -39.61 -15.76 -24.33
N GLY A 376 -40.44 -15.19 -23.46
CA GLY A 376 -41.81 -14.73 -23.73
C GLY A 376 -42.09 -13.25 -23.44
N ALA A 377 -41.12 -12.45 -23.01
CA ALA A 377 -41.32 -11.02 -22.72
C ALA A 377 -40.76 -10.07 -23.78
N ALA A 378 -40.39 -10.56 -24.97
CA ALA A 378 -39.88 -9.75 -26.08
C ALA A 378 -40.99 -9.10 -26.95
N GLY A 379 -42.22 -8.99 -26.43
CA GLY A 379 -43.40 -8.52 -27.16
C GLY A 379 -44.04 -7.24 -26.63
N ALA A 380 -43.39 -6.50 -25.72
CA ALA A 380 -43.93 -5.27 -25.16
C ALA A 380 -42.86 -4.19 -24.98
N THR A 381 -42.21 -3.80 -26.08
CA THR A 381 -41.61 -2.47 -26.19
C THR A 381 -42.51 -1.68 -27.14
N GLU A 382 -43.52 -1.02 -26.59
CA GLU A 382 -44.20 0.07 -27.28
C GLU A 382 -43.16 1.12 -27.66
N LYS A 383 -43.17 1.48 -28.95
CA LYS A 383 -42.45 2.61 -29.49
C LYS A 383 -42.87 3.87 -28.75
N PHE A 384 -41.99 4.42 -27.92
CA PHE A 384 -42.05 5.85 -27.60
C PHE A 384 -41.47 6.59 -28.81
N ASP A 385 -42.35 6.88 -29.77
CA ASP A 385 -42.06 7.78 -30.88
C ASP A 385 -42.22 9.22 -30.38
N GLY A 386 -41.13 9.96 -30.38
CA GLY A 386 -41.11 11.37 -30.02
C GLY A 386 -41.65 12.21 -31.16
N SER A 387 -42.96 12.44 -31.19
CA SER A 387 -43.54 13.60 -31.88
C SER A 387 -44.99 13.81 -31.47
N THR A 388 -45.26 14.90 -30.73
CA THR A 388 -46.45 15.79 -30.78
C THR A 388 -46.60 16.55 -29.46
N PHE A 389 -45.87 17.66 -29.33
CA PHE A 389 -46.35 18.79 -28.56
C PHE A 389 -47.29 19.59 -29.47
N GLU A 390 -48.59 19.37 -29.37
CA GLU A 390 -49.60 20.35 -29.81
C GLU A 390 -50.54 20.63 -28.63
N ASN A 391 -50.40 21.85 -28.12
CA ASN A 391 -51.16 22.40 -27.02
C ASN A 391 -52.43 23.03 -27.61
N GLY A 392 -53.55 22.30 -27.59
CA GLY A 392 -54.86 22.72 -28.10
C GLY A 392 -55.86 22.87 -26.96
N GLY A 393 -56.29 24.10 -26.70
CA GLY A 393 -56.98 24.52 -25.48
C GLY A 393 -58.35 23.89 -25.19
N GLU A 394 -58.67 23.84 -23.90
CA GLU A 394 -60.04 23.72 -23.40
C GLU A 394 -60.43 24.98 -22.64
N LYS A 395 -61.42 25.70 -23.20
CA LYS A 395 -62.18 26.76 -22.54
C LYS A 395 -63.01 26.16 -21.40
N ARG A 396 -62.89 26.72 -20.20
CA ARG A 396 -63.92 26.62 -19.15
C ARG A 396 -64.65 27.95 -19.05
N GLU A 397 -65.90 27.95 -19.48
CA GLU A 397 -66.91 28.92 -19.04
C GLU A 397 -67.28 28.63 -17.60
N HIS A 398 -67.36 29.65 -16.75
CA HIS A 398 -68.46 29.83 -15.82
C HIS A 398 -68.61 31.30 -15.45
N MET A 399 -69.88 31.71 -15.55
CA MET A 399 -70.56 32.85 -14.95
C MET A 399 -70.28 32.99 -13.45
#